data_AF-A0A0M0JEQ8-F1
#
_entry.id   AF-A0A0M0JEQ8-F1
#
_cell.length_a   1.000
_cell.length_b   1.000
_cell.length_c   1.000
_cell.angle_alpha   90.00
_cell.angle_beta   90.00
_cell.angle_gamma   90.00
#
_symmetry.space_group_name_H-M   'P 1'
#
loop_
_entity.id
_entity.type
_entity.pdbx_description
1 polymer ?
#
loop_
_entity_poly.entity_id
_entity_poly.type
_entity_poly.pdbx_seq_one_letter_code
_entity_poly.pdbx_strand_id
1 'polypeptide(L)'
;MSDTIPDGMVRLAGGSFIMGSLPNEPRGRDDLEPQGVEVREFFMDATVVTNEQFRAFRKATNYRTEAEGFGWSFVLELYATEEARATTNETVKDATHWLAVRGASWRYPLGPKSGIKSRLNYPAVHISFNDAKAYCKWAGKRLPTETEWEYAARQPHVGLTKAMKPYPWGDEVPSNGSEWRLNVWQGFFPSSDAALDGFGGLAPADAFAPNAAGLYNMLGNVWEWTSTYLAKSSRQRVLRGGSYLDSASGEWNHKVSTSTRMGNTEDSSADNMGFRCVKSARSNVQGRKPQGYVYDNVKKKRLPPGAGDPLKDGGKGVEELVQAIAAEKGAEGLQAWMDKHGLGTEVMTAAEAQRKRELAKEKREAMMQQYVREAIEAESFEDLSDERAKEEVQKEEL
;
A
#
# COMPACT_ATOMS: atom_id res chain seq x y z
N MET A 1 7.65 17.73 27.29
CA MET A 1 8.07 16.32 27.43
C MET A 1 8.07 15.74 26.02
N SER A 2 9.20 15.24 25.51
CA SER A 2 9.21 14.57 24.21
C SER A 2 8.34 13.33 24.29
N ASP A 3 7.49 13.09 23.29
CA ASP A 3 6.78 11.82 23.18
C ASP A 3 7.81 10.71 22.98
N THR A 4 8.05 9.94 24.03
CA THR A 4 8.84 8.71 23.96
C THR A 4 8.18 7.78 22.96
N ILE A 5 8.96 7.26 22.01
CA ILE A 5 8.50 6.28 21.04
C ILE A 5 7.93 5.08 21.82
N PRO A 6 6.64 4.71 21.62
CA PRO A 6 6.09 3.54 22.30
C PRO A 6 6.87 2.27 21.96
N ASP A 7 6.98 1.37 22.94
CA ASP A 7 7.72 0.12 22.75
C ASP A 7 7.18 -0.69 21.55
N GLY A 8 8.10 -1.24 20.76
CA GLY A 8 7.80 -1.95 19.51
C GLY A 8 7.25 -1.09 18.36
N MET A 9 7.25 0.25 18.46
CA MET A 9 6.80 1.15 17.40
C MET A 9 7.96 1.98 16.83
N VAL A 10 7.75 2.46 15.60
CA VAL A 10 8.60 3.39 14.87
C VAL A 10 7.90 4.75 14.79
N ARG A 11 8.65 5.84 14.95
CA ARG A 11 8.15 7.21 14.70
C ARG A 11 8.24 7.55 13.23
N LEU A 12 7.13 7.98 12.64
CA LEU A 12 7.04 8.48 11.28
C LEU A 12 6.71 9.96 11.32
N ALA A 13 7.61 10.79 10.79
CA ALA A 13 7.56 12.25 10.91
C ALA A 13 6.33 12.89 10.22
N GLY A 14 5.68 12.16 9.31
CA GLY A 14 4.64 12.73 8.44
C GLY A 14 5.23 13.64 7.36
N GLY A 15 4.37 14.39 6.69
CA GLY A 15 4.68 15.23 5.54
C GLY A 15 3.89 14.84 4.30
N SER A 16 4.22 15.48 3.18
CA SER A 16 3.54 15.28 1.91
C SER A 16 4.15 14.13 1.11
N PHE A 17 3.31 13.37 0.40
CA PHE A 17 3.74 12.34 -0.55
C PHE A 17 2.69 12.13 -1.66
N ILE A 18 3.07 11.40 -2.69
CA ILE A 18 2.13 10.97 -3.73
C ILE A 18 1.70 9.54 -3.41
N MET A 19 0.39 9.37 -3.20
CA MET A 19 -0.29 8.10 -2.98
C MET A 19 -0.83 7.56 -4.31
N GLY A 20 -0.90 6.24 -4.47
CA GLY A 20 -1.41 5.58 -5.68
C GLY A 20 -0.30 5.09 -6.62
N SER A 21 -0.66 4.64 -7.82
CA SER A 21 0.23 4.11 -8.86
C SER A 21 0.17 4.95 -10.12
N LEU A 22 1.23 4.90 -10.94
CA LEU A 22 1.22 5.60 -12.22
C LEU A 22 0.20 4.92 -13.17
N PRO A 23 -0.51 5.68 -14.03
CA PRO A 23 -1.51 5.11 -14.94
C PRO A 23 -0.99 4.04 -15.91
N ASN A 24 0.32 3.97 -16.12
CA ASN A 24 0.98 3.01 -17.00
C ASN A 24 1.82 1.98 -16.24
N GLU A 25 1.62 1.82 -14.93
CA GLU A 25 2.31 0.78 -14.18
C GLU A 25 1.83 -0.61 -14.66
N PRO A 26 2.73 -1.53 -15.05
CA PRO A 26 2.34 -2.87 -15.45
C PRO A 26 1.56 -3.58 -14.33
N ARG A 27 0.38 -4.09 -14.67
CA ARG A 27 -0.61 -4.67 -13.73
C ARG A 27 -1.01 -3.71 -12.60
N GLY A 28 -0.86 -2.39 -12.82
CA GLY A 28 -1.42 -1.35 -11.97
C GLY A 28 -2.95 -1.33 -12.07
N ARG A 29 -3.61 -0.69 -11.09
CA ARG A 29 -5.08 -0.57 -11.10
C ARG A 29 -5.52 0.84 -11.48
N ASP A 30 -6.60 0.92 -12.25
CA ASP A 30 -7.18 2.19 -12.69
C ASP A 30 -7.78 3.01 -11.53
N ASP A 31 -8.10 2.38 -10.39
CA ASP A 31 -8.65 3.05 -9.20
C ASP A 31 -7.58 3.69 -8.29
N LEU A 32 -6.32 3.70 -8.72
CA LEU A 32 -5.17 4.14 -7.95
C LEU A 32 -4.47 5.36 -8.57
N GLU A 33 -5.24 6.29 -9.14
CA GLU A 33 -4.66 7.51 -9.72
C GLU A 33 -3.75 8.25 -8.71
N PRO A 34 -2.59 8.77 -9.15
CA PRO A 34 -1.65 9.47 -8.28
C PRO A 34 -2.30 10.70 -7.61
N GLN A 35 -2.25 10.77 -6.28
CA GLN A 35 -2.81 11.88 -5.52
C GLN A 35 -1.81 12.41 -4.48
N GLY A 36 -1.66 13.74 -4.43
CA GLY A 36 -0.88 14.39 -3.38
C GLY A 36 -1.63 14.37 -2.05
N VAL A 37 -1.01 13.80 -1.01
CA VAL A 37 -1.61 13.66 0.32
C VAL A 37 -0.63 14.12 1.41
N GLU A 38 -1.17 14.62 2.52
CA GLU A 38 -0.41 14.99 3.71
C GLU A 38 -0.73 14.05 4.86
N VAL A 39 0.31 13.55 5.53
CA VAL A 39 0.20 12.68 6.70
C VAL A 39 0.79 13.40 7.90
N ARG A 40 0.10 13.40 9.04
CA ARG A 40 0.65 13.96 10.28
C ARG A 40 1.62 12.98 10.90
N GLU A 41 2.47 13.46 11.80
CA GLU A 41 3.32 12.59 12.60
C GLU A 41 2.51 11.53 13.37
N PHE A 42 3.00 10.29 13.35
CA PHE A 42 2.41 9.16 14.05
C PHE A 42 3.47 8.09 14.36
N PHE A 43 3.09 7.13 15.20
CA PHE A 43 3.87 5.93 15.48
C PHE A 43 3.19 4.72 14.83
N MET A 44 3.96 3.81 14.25
CA MET A 44 3.47 2.56 13.66
C MET A 44 4.21 1.37 14.27
N ASP A 45 3.51 0.26 14.52
CA ASP A 45 4.15 -0.99 14.95
C ASP A 45 5.22 -1.41 13.93
N ALA A 46 6.40 -1.78 14.43
CA ALA A 46 7.53 -2.20 13.59
C ALA A 46 7.19 -3.45 12.77
N THR A 47 6.38 -4.34 13.33
CA THR A 47 5.92 -5.58 12.69
C THR A 47 4.39 -5.62 12.68
N VAL A 48 3.83 -6.55 11.92
CA VAL A 48 2.45 -7.02 12.16
C VAL A 48 2.31 -7.60 13.56
N VAL A 49 1.07 -7.63 14.06
CA VAL A 49 0.76 -8.21 15.37
C VAL A 49 1.04 -9.72 15.34
N THR A 50 1.84 -10.18 16.29
CA THR A 50 2.24 -11.59 16.37
C THR A 50 1.23 -12.46 17.13
N ASN A 51 1.32 -13.77 16.94
CA ASN A 51 0.56 -14.75 17.72
C ASN A 51 0.80 -14.61 19.23
N GLU A 52 2.01 -14.28 19.66
CA GLU A 52 2.31 -14.03 21.07
C GLU A 52 1.56 -12.81 21.61
N GLN A 53 1.60 -11.70 20.87
CA GLN A 53 0.93 -10.47 21.22
C GLN A 53 -0.59 -10.66 21.26
N PHE A 54 -1.16 -11.30 20.24
CA PHE A 54 -2.60 -11.59 20.19
C PHE A 54 -3.03 -12.57 21.29
N ARG A 55 -2.19 -13.56 21.63
CA ARG A 55 -2.41 -14.45 22.77
C ARG A 55 -2.45 -13.68 24.10
N ALA A 56 -1.61 -12.67 24.28
CA ALA A 56 -1.63 -11.82 25.46
C ALA A 56 -2.95 -11.03 25.56
N PHE A 57 -3.41 -10.46 24.44
CA PHE A 57 -4.74 -9.84 24.34
C PHE A 57 -5.87 -10.80 24.72
N ARG A 58 -5.89 -12.01 24.13
CA ARG A 58 -6.88 -13.05 24.47
C ARG A 58 -6.86 -13.36 25.96
N LYS A 59 -5.68 -13.58 26.53
CA LYS A 59 -5.52 -13.92 27.95
C LYS A 59 -6.03 -12.80 28.86
N ALA A 60 -5.82 -11.54 28.49
CA ALA A 60 -6.21 -10.39 29.29
C ALA A 60 -7.71 -10.07 29.22
N THR A 61 -8.40 -10.47 28.14
CA THR A 61 -9.76 -9.98 27.84
C THR A 61 -10.79 -11.10 27.68
N ASN A 62 -10.36 -12.36 27.56
CA ASN A 62 -11.18 -13.48 27.12
C ASN A 62 -11.88 -13.26 25.76
N TYR A 63 -11.36 -12.35 24.94
CA TYR A 63 -11.97 -11.96 23.67
C TYR A 63 -12.08 -13.13 22.69
N ARG A 64 -13.28 -13.44 22.19
CA ARG A 64 -13.49 -14.47 21.15
C ARG A 64 -13.52 -13.80 19.77
N THR A 65 -12.71 -14.28 18.83
CA THR A 65 -12.66 -13.73 17.46
C THR A 65 -13.93 -14.06 16.68
N GLU A 66 -14.18 -13.34 15.58
CA GLU A 66 -15.32 -13.64 14.71
C GLU A 66 -15.19 -15.03 14.06
N ALA A 67 -13.99 -15.43 13.63
CA ALA A 67 -13.72 -16.79 13.16
C ALA A 67 -14.10 -17.86 14.22
N GLU A 68 -13.73 -17.66 15.49
CA GLU A 68 -14.16 -18.55 16.56
C GLU A 68 -15.67 -18.48 16.81
N GLY A 69 -16.29 -17.31 16.61
CA GLY A 69 -17.73 -17.05 16.70
C GLY A 69 -18.53 -17.83 15.65
N PHE A 70 -18.17 -17.67 14.38
CA PHE A 70 -18.74 -18.38 13.24
C PHE A 70 -18.39 -19.88 13.26
N GLY A 71 -17.26 -20.23 13.87
CA GLY A 71 -16.78 -21.60 13.99
C GLY A 71 -16.00 -22.10 12.77
N TRP A 72 -15.61 -21.22 11.86
CA TRP A 72 -14.83 -21.52 10.67
C TRP A 72 -14.11 -20.27 10.15
N SER A 73 -13.11 -20.47 9.29
CA SER A 73 -12.41 -19.41 8.55
C SER A 73 -11.81 -19.99 7.27
N PHE A 74 -11.32 -19.12 6.38
CA PHE A 74 -10.72 -19.55 5.11
C PHE A 74 -9.27 -19.99 5.28
N VAL A 75 -8.93 -21.14 4.69
CA VAL A 75 -7.56 -21.69 4.63
C VAL A 75 -7.28 -22.11 3.19
N LEU A 76 -6.08 -21.82 2.67
CA LEU A 76 -5.68 -22.35 1.37
C LEU A 76 -5.54 -23.87 1.44
N GLU A 77 -6.14 -24.59 0.49
CA GLU A 77 -6.17 -26.06 0.43
C GLU A 77 -4.79 -26.70 0.58
N LEU A 78 -3.77 -26.12 -0.06
CA LEU A 78 -2.38 -26.61 0.01
C LEU A 78 -1.86 -26.66 1.45
N TYR A 79 -2.24 -25.69 2.28
CA TYR A 79 -1.78 -25.56 3.66
C TYR A 79 -2.74 -26.15 4.68
N ALA A 80 -3.97 -26.47 4.31
CA ALA A 80 -4.93 -27.10 5.20
C ALA A 80 -4.40 -28.43 5.76
N THR A 81 -4.78 -28.76 7.00
CA THR A 81 -4.51 -30.10 7.55
C THR A 81 -5.31 -31.16 6.79
N GLU A 82 -4.84 -32.42 6.84
CA GLU A 82 -5.58 -33.54 6.28
C GLU A 82 -7.00 -33.65 6.86
N GLU A 83 -7.13 -33.45 8.18
CA GLU A 83 -8.43 -33.40 8.87
C GLU A 83 -9.33 -32.29 8.30
N ALA A 84 -8.78 -31.10 8.06
CA ALA A 84 -9.53 -29.99 7.48
C ALA A 84 -10.02 -30.30 6.07
N ARG A 85 -9.18 -30.90 5.22
CA ARG A 85 -9.56 -31.32 3.86
C ARG A 85 -10.63 -32.42 3.88
N ALA A 86 -10.54 -33.37 4.80
CA ALA A 86 -11.52 -34.45 4.92
C ALA A 86 -12.91 -34.00 5.41
N THR A 87 -13.00 -32.84 6.07
CA THR A 87 -14.23 -32.37 6.73
C THR A 87 -14.84 -31.12 6.09
N THR A 88 -14.20 -30.56 5.06
CA THR A 88 -14.66 -29.35 4.36
C THR A 88 -15.23 -29.72 2.99
N ASN A 89 -16.50 -29.40 2.75
CA ASN A 89 -17.17 -29.59 1.45
C ASN A 89 -17.50 -28.25 0.75
N GLU A 90 -17.18 -27.12 1.39
CA GLU A 90 -17.52 -25.77 0.92
C GLU A 90 -16.25 -25.02 0.50
N THR A 91 -16.28 -24.51 -0.73
CA THR A 91 -15.21 -23.68 -1.30
C THR A 91 -15.79 -22.36 -1.81
N VAL A 92 -14.92 -21.37 -2.02
CA VAL A 92 -15.35 -20.09 -2.59
C VAL A 92 -15.67 -20.30 -4.07
N LYS A 93 -16.90 -19.94 -4.48
CA LYS A 93 -17.32 -19.90 -5.88
C LYS A 93 -16.36 -18.96 -6.62
N ASP A 94 -15.63 -19.47 -7.60
CA ASP A 94 -14.56 -18.80 -8.38
C ASP A 94 -13.15 -18.76 -7.74
N ALA A 95 -12.98 -19.35 -6.56
CA ALA A 95 -11.70 -19.46 -5.85
C ALA A 95 -11.64 -20.80 -5.09
N THR A 96 -11.76 -21.90 -5.82
CA THR A 96 -12.01 -23.24 -5.26
C THR A 96 -10.89 -23.78 -4.36
N HIS A 97 -9.69 -23.21 -4.45
CA HIS A 97 -8.54 -23.51 -3.59
C HIS A 97 -8.69 -22.94 -2.17
N TRP A 98 -9.69 -22.09 -1.92
CA TRP A 98 -10.02 -21.62 -0.57
C TRP A 98 -11.08 -22.51 0.08
N LEU A 99 -10.69 -23.14 1.18
CA LEU A 99 -11.54 -24.03 1.97
C LEU A 99 -12.17 -23.27 3.13
N ALA A 100 -13.50 -23.41 3.32
CA ALA A 100 -14.19 -22.93 4.52
C ALA A 100 -13.98 -23.94 5.68
N VAL A 101 -12.84 -23.86 6.36
CA VAL A 101 -12.41 -24.88 7.33
C VAL A 101 -13.06 -24.66 8.70
N ARG A 102 -13.87 -25.63 9.14
CA ARG A 102 -14.42 -25.66 10.50
C ARG A 102 -13.32 -25.73 11.55
N GLY A 103 -13.39 -24.85 12.54
CA GLY A 103 -12.39 -24.74 13.62
C GLY A 103 -11.11 -23.99 13.24
N ALA A 104 -10.94 -23.55 11.98
CA ALA A 104 -9.86 -22.64 11.63
C ALA A 104 -10.04 -21.30 12.34
N SER A 105 -8.97 -20.82 12.97
CA SER A 105 -8.94 -19.59 13.76
C SER A 105 -7.50 -19.20 14.04
N TRP A 106 -7.26 -18.04 14.65
CA TRP A 106 -5.92 -17.58 15.02
C TRP A 106 -5.11 -18.62 15.83
N ARG A 107 -5.78 -19.47 16.64
CA ARG A 107 -5.13 -20.51 17.45
C ARG A 107 -4.84 -21.79 16.66
N TYR A 108 -5.60 -22.02 15.58
CA TYR A 108 -5.61 -23.20 14.74
C TYR A 108 -5.59 -22.79 13.26
N PRO A 109 -4.50 -22.16 12.79
CA PRO A 109 -4.52 -21.43 11.53
C PRO A 109 -4.65 -22.33 10.29
N LEU A 110 -4.35 -23.62 10.40
CA LEU A 110 -4.49 -24.58 9.29
C LEU A 110 -5.65 -25.56 9.51
N GLY A 111 -6.56 -25.21 10.43
CA GLY A 111 -7.67 -26.05 10.88
C GLY A 111 -7.34 -26.92 12.10
N PRO A 112 -8.24 -27.86 12.47
CA PRO A 112 -8.06 -28.75 13.62
C PRO A 112 -6.71 -29.47 13.58
N LYS A 113 -6.13 -29.74 14.76
CA LYS A 113 -4.78 -30.35 14.94
C LYS A 113 -3.60 -29.47 14.50
N SER A 114 -3.82 -28.31 13.89
CA SER A 114 -2.77 -27.29 13.74
C SER A 114 -2.54 -26.53 15.06
N GLY A 115 -1.63 -25.54 15.07
CA GLY A 115 -1.45 -24.68 16.24
C GLY A 115 -0.31 -23.67 16.10
N ILE A 116 -0.24 -22.73 17.05
CA ILE A 116 0.72 -21.62 17.03
C ILE A 116 1.93 -21.80 17.95
N LYS A 117 2.09 -22.95 18.62
CA LYS A 117 3.11 -23.13 19.68
C LYS A 117 4.54 -22.88 19.18
N SER A 118 4.86 -23.30 17.96
CA SER A 118 6.15 -23.09 17.29
C SER A 118 6.16 -21.83 16.42
N ARG A 119 5.09 -21.04 16.44
CA ARG A 119 4.87 -19.89 15.55
C ARG A 119 4.42 -18.64 16.32
N LEU A 120 4.95 -18.45 17.52
CA LEU A 120 4.57 -17.33 18.40
C LEU A 120 5.00 -15.96 17.87
N ASN A 121 6.13 -15.89 17.16
CA ASN A 121 6.64 -14.70 16.47
C ASN A 121 6.09 -14.53 15.04
N TYR A 122 5.20 -15.42 14.59
CA TYR A 122 4.54 -15.29 13.28
C TYR A 122 3.32 -14.37 13.40
N PRO A 123 2.85 -13.80 12.27
CA PRO A 123 1.62 -13.01 12.23
C PRO A 123 0.44 -13.77 12.84
N ALA A 124 -0.38 -13.06 13.62
CA ALA A 124 -1.71 -13.55 13.98
C ALA A 124 -2.63 -13.41 12.76
N VAL A 125 -3.18 -14.54 12.29
CA VAL A 125 -4.06 -14.64 11.11
C VAL A 125 -5.46 -15.15 11.50
N HIS A 126 -6.39 -15.24 10.55
CA HIS A 126 -7.83 -15.38 10.81
C HIS A 126 -8.38 -14.27 11.71
N ILE A 127 -7.88 -13.06 11.49
CA ILE A 127 -8.28 -11.86 12.22
C ILE A 127 -9.19 -11.04 11.32
N SER A 128 -10.42 -10.78 11.75
CA SER A 128 -11.30 -9.85 11.06
C SER A 128 -10.92 -8.39 11.32
N PHE A 129 -11.53 -7.46 10.58
CA PHE A 129 -11.35 -6.04 10.89
C PHE A 129 -11.82 -5.70 12.31
N ASN A 130 -12.92 -6.31 12.76
CA ASN A 130 -13.46 -6.07 14.09
C ASN A 130 -12.52 -6.60 15.18
N ASP A 131 -11.91 -7.77 14.96
CA ASP A 131 -10.90 -8.35 15.85
C ASP A 131 -9.66 -7.47 15.94
N ALA A 132 -9.15 -7.01 14.79
CA ALA A 132 -8.00 -6.14 14.69
C ALA A 132 -8.25 -4.79 15.41
N LYS A 133 -9.43 -4.21 15.20
CA LYS A 133 -9.87 -2.98 15.88
C LYS A 133 -9.98 -3.16 17.39
N ALA A 134 -10.53 -4.30 17.85
CA ALA A 134 -10.64 -4.62 19.27
C ALA A 134 -9.26 -4.74 19.93
N TYR A 135 -8.33 -5.46 19.28
CA TYR A 135 -6.96 -5.57 19.74
C TYR A 135 -6.27 -4.20 19.81
N CYS A 136 -6.29 -3.41 18.73
CA CYS A 136 -5.60 -2.12 18.73
C CYS A 136 -6.17 -1.20 19.83
N LYS A 137 -7.48 -1.22 20.05
CA LYS A 137 -8.10 -0.47 21.15
C LYS A 137 -7.59 -0.92 22.52
N TRP A 138 -7.53 -2.23 22.77
CA TRP A 138 -6.98 -2.78 24.02
C TRP A 138 -5.51 -2.38 24.23
N ALA A 139 -4.71 -2.38 23.16
CA ALA A 139 -3.31 -1.95 23.19
C ALA A 139 -3.11 -0.42 23.33
N GLY A 140 -4.20 0.37 23.42
CA GLY A 140 -4.12 1.83 23.46
C GLY A 140 -3.66 2.46 22.13
N LYS A 141 -3.96 1.80 21.02
CA LYS A 141 -3.60 2.13 19.64
C LYS A 141 -4.87 2.19 18.77
N ARG A 142 -4.71 2.26 17.45
CA ARG A 142 -5.78 2.15 16.43
C ARG A 142 -5.22 1.47 15.17
N LEU A 143 -6.09 1.10 14.24
CA LEU A 143 -5.65 0.70 12.90
C LEU A 143 -5.10 1.91 12.12
N PRO A 144 -4.11 1.71 11.21
CA PRO A 144 -3.68 2.74 10.28
C PRO A 144 -4.81 3.11 9.33
N THR A 145 -4.85 4.36 8.89
CA THR A 145 -5.56 4.68 7.64
C THR A 145 -4.79 4.09 6.46
N GLU A 146 -5.46 3.86 5.34
CA GLU A 146 -4.81 3.44 4.10
C GLU A 146 -3.65 4.37 3.70
N THR A 147 -3.85 5.68 3.84
CA THR A 147 -2.84 6.70 3.55
C THR A 147 -1.64 6.60 4.48
N GLU A 148 -1.84 6.42 5.79
CA GLU A 148 -0.74 6.24 6.75
C GLU A 148 0.06 4.98 6.44
N TRP A 149 -0.62 3.91 6.06
CA TRP A 149 0.01 2.65 5.69
C TRP A 149 0.90 2.81 4.44
N GLU A 150 0.38 3.43 3.37
CA GLU A 150 1.15 3.65 2.14
C GLU A 150 2.33 4.58 2.37
N TYR A 151 2.13 5.65 3.14
CA TYR A 151 3.19 6.57 3.53
C TYR A 151 4.33 5.83 4.24
N ALA A 152 3.98 4.93 5.17
CA ALA A 152 4.93 4.12 5.93
C ALA A 152 5.67 3.11 5.05
N ALA A 153 4.98 2.51 4.06
CA ALA A 153 5.59 1.58 3.11
C ALA A 153 6.55 2.29 2.14
N ARG A 154 6.19 3.48 1.65
CA ARG A 154 6.98 4.26 0.68
C ARG A 154 8.18 4.99 1.31
N GLN A 155 8.01 5.54 2.51
CA GLN A 155 9.07 6.28 3.20
C GLN A 155 9.57 7.55 2.47
N PRO A 156 8.68 8.49 2.08
CA PRO A 156 9.07 9.69 1.35
C PRO A 156 10.06 10.60 2.11
N HIS A 157 10.03 10.56 3.45
CA HIS A 157 10.83 11.41 4.33
C HIS A 157 12.31 10.98 4.43
N VAL A 158 12.64 9.73 4.12
CA VAL A 158 14.03 9.23 4.09
C VAL A 158 14.65 9.32 2.69
N GLY A 159 13.98 9.99 1.75
CA GLY A 159 14.51 10.28 0.41
C GLY A 159 14.54 9.11 -0.56
N LEU A 160 14.12 7.91 -0.13
CA LEU A 160 14.18 6.68 -0.94
C LEU A 160 13.07 6.57 -1.99
N THR A 161 11.98 7.35 -1.89
CA THR A 161 10.88 7.33 -2.87
C THR A 161 10.34 8.72 -3.21
N LYS A 162 11.19 9.64 -3.69
CA LYS A 162 10.68 10.83 -4.40
C LYS A 162 9.93 10.45 -5.69
N ALA A 163 10.23 9.28 -6.23
CA ALA A 163 9.50 8.65 -7.32
C ALA A 163 8.53 7.60 -6.76
N MET A 164 7.36 7.45 -7.39
CA MET A 164 6.33 6.47 -7.05
C MET A 164 6.78 5.03 -7.37
N LYS A 165 7.81 4.56 -6.66
CA LYS A 165 8.41 3.24 -6.86
C LYS A 165 7.46 2.13 -6.38
N PRO A 166 7.43 0.98 -7.06
CA PRO A 166 6.57 -0.14 -6.68
C PRO A 166 7.03 -0.80 -5.38
N TYR A 167 8.32 -0.81 -5.06
CA TYR A 167 8.87 -1.42 -3.85
C TYR A 167 9.59 -0.40 -2.94
N PRO A 168 9.70 -0.67 -1.62
CA PRO A 168 10.44 0.20 -0.69
C PRO A 168 11.93 0.36 -1.03
N TRP A 169 12.50 -0.60 -1.77
CA TRP A 169 13.90 -0.58 -2.21
C TRP A 169 14.10 -0.09 -3.65
N GLY A 170 13.04 0.16 -4.43
CA GLY A 170 13.16 0.62 -5.83
C GLY A 170 12.17 -0.04 -6.80
N ASP A 171 12.60 -0.22 -8.05
CA ASP A 171 11.81 -0.84 -9.13
C ASP A 171 12.07 -2.33 -9.31
N GLU A 172 13.17 -2.84 -8.76
CA GLU A 172 13.62 -4.22 -8.97
C GLU A 172 12.66 -5.22 -8.33
N VAL A 173 12.11 -6.09 -9.17
CA VAL A 173 11.33 -7.25 -8.76
C VAL A 173 12.30 -8.29 -8.17
N PRO A 174 12.14 -8.71 -6.91
CA PRO A 174 12.96 -9.78 -6.36
C PRO A 174 12.75 -11.06 -7.15
N SER A 175 13.84 -11.69 -7.61
CA SER A 175 13.75 -12.83 -8.53
C SER A 175 14.75 -13.97 -8.26
N ASN A 176 15.71 -13.82 -7.34
CA ASN A 176 16.68 -14.87 -7.01
C ASN A 176 17.05 -14.93 -5.51
N GLY A 177 17.43 -16.14 -5.06
CA GLY A 177 17.80 -16.53 -3.69
C GLY A 177 18.03 -15.43 -2.64
N SER A 178 19.28 -14.97 -2.45
CA SER A 178 19.63 -14.03 -1.37
C SER A 178 19.05 -12.62 -1.54
N GLU A 179 18.36 -12.33 -2.64
CA GLU A 179 17.71 -11.05 -2.93
C GLU A 179 16.25 -11.00 -2.51
N TRP A 180 15.64 -12.12 -2.07
CA TRP A 180 14.28 -12.09 -1.55
C TRP A 180 14.21 -11.18 -0.31
N ARG A 181 13.36 -10.16 -0.41
CA ARG A 181 13.15 -9.11 0.61
C ARG A 181 11.72 -9.11 1.17
N LEU A 182 10.89 -10.03 0.70
CA LEU A 182 9.50 -10.19 1.08
C LEU A 182 9.09 -11.66 0.90
N ASN A 183 8.11 -12.08 1.71
CA ASN A 183 7.48 -13.40 1.61
C ASN A 183 6.28 -13.34 0.64
N VAL A 184 6.38 -14.02 -0.50
CA VAL A 184 5.40 -14.03 -1.60
C VAL A 184 5.40 -15.41 -2.27
N TRP A 185 4.47 -15.67 -3.18
CA TRP A 185 4.42 -16.96 -3.85
C TRP A 185 5.49 -17.08 -4.95
N GLN A 186 6.22 -18.20 -5.00
CA GLN A 186 7.01 -18.61 -6.16
C GLN A 186 6.60 -20.03 -6.59
N GLY A 187 6.52 -20.30 -7.90
CA GLY A 187 6.11 -21.61 -8.42
C GLY A 187 4.77 -21.56 -9.14
N PHE A 188 3.92 -22.59 -8.97
CA PHE A 188 2.66 -22.75 -9.70
C PHE A 188 1.48 -22.67 -8.75
N PHE A 189 0.85 -21.50 -8.69
CA PHE A 189 -0.32 -21.31 -7.84
C PHE A 189 -1.54 -22.05 -8.42
N PRO A 190 -2.40 -22.70 -7.60
CA PRO A 190 -2.29 -22.90 -6.14
C PRO A 190 -1.61 -24.23 -5.75
N SER A 191 -1.05 -24.98 -6.69
CA SER A 191 -0.67 -26.38 -6.51
C SER A 191 0.74 -26.62 -5.94
N SER A 192 1.67 -25.68 -6.12
CA SER A 192 3.05 -25.82 -5.65
C SER A 192 3.69 -24.47 -5.32
N ASP A 193 4.03 -24.31 -4.06
CA ASP A 193 4.86 -23.21 -3.55
C ASP A 193 6.32 -23.70 -3.47
N ALA A 194 7.18 -23.06 -4.25
CA ALA A 194 8.60 -23.38 -4.34
C ALA A 194 9.40 -22.84 -3.15
N ALA A 195 8.82 -21.93 -2.34
CA ALA A 195 9.44 -21.34 -1.16
C ALA A 195 10.86 -20.82 -1.41
N LEU A 196 11.08 -20.17 -2.55
CA LEU A 196 12.40 -19.65 -2.96
C LEU A 196 12.85 -18.51 -2.06
N ASP A 197 11.92 -17.80 -1.43
CA ASP A 197 12.17 -16.80 -0.38
C ASP A 197 12.47 -17.40 1.01
N GLY A 198 12.44 -18.73 1.12
CA GLY A 198 12.69 -19.49 2.35
C GLY A 198 11.44 -19.88 3.13
N PHE A 199 10.23 -19.51 2.69
CA PHE A 199 9.00 -19.77 3.43
C PHE A 199 7.89 -20.38 2.57
N GLY A 200 7.55 -21.65 2.84
CA GLY A 200 6.29 -22.24 2.39
C GLY A 200 5.15 -21.82 3.33
N GLY A 201 4.49 -20.70 3.01
CA GLY A 201 3.44 -20.10 3.83
C GLY A 201 3.91 -18.84 4.57
N LEU A 202 3.35 -18.59 5.75
CA LEU A 202 3.75 -17.43 6.58
C LEU A 202 5.24 -17.46 6.95
N ALA A 203 5.82 -16.27 7.11
CA ALA A 203 7.15 -16.02 7.66
C ALA A 203 7.03 -15.34 9.05
N PRO A 204 8.05 -15.41 9.92
CA PRO A 204 8.12 -14.60 11.13
C PRO A 204 7.82 -13.11 10.86
N ALA A 205 7.21 -12.41 11.82
CA ALA A 205 6.77 -11.03 11.62
C ALA A 205 7.93 -10.05 11.40
N ASP A 206 9.14 -10.41 11.85
CA ASP A 206 10.41 -9.72 11.69
C ASP A 206 11.36 -10.39 10.68
N ALA A 207 10.84 -11.27 9.82
CA ALA A 207 11.60 -11.82 8.70
C ALA A 207 11.99 -10.71 7.71
N PHE A 208 13.10 -10.95 6.99
CA PHE A 208 13.72 -10.02 6.05
C PHE A 208 14.23 -8.72 6.69
N ALA A 209 14.99 -7.94 5.93
CA ALA A 209 15.45 -6.64 6.40
C ALA A 209 14.26 -5.66 6.51
N PRO A 210 14.19 -4.84 7.57
CA PRO A 210 13.18 -3.78 7.62
C PRO A 210 13.48 -2.73 6.55
N ASN A 211 12.46 -1.96 6.19
CA ASN A 211 12.67 -0.75 5.40
C ASN A 211 13.47 0.29 6.22
N ALA A 212 13.92 1.39 5.62
CA ALA A 212 14.80 2.37 6.28
C ALA A 212 14.21 3.08 7.52
N ALA A 213 12.92 2.88 7.83
CA ALA A 213 12.26 3.39 9.02
C ALA A 213 12.27 2.35 10.16
N GLY A 214 12.63 1.09 9.89
CA GLY A 214 12.54 0.00 10.85
C GLY A 214 11.22 -0.78 10.79
N LEU A 215 10.47 -0.67 9.69
CA LEU A 215 9.22 -1.43 9.49
C LEU A 215 9.50 -2.70 8.69
N TYR A 216 9.11 -3.84 9.24
CA TYR A 216 9.25 -5.16 8.65
C TYR A 216 8.01 -5.54 7.85
N ASN A 217 8.22 -6.34 6.79
CA ASN A 217 7.16 -7.01 6.04
C ASN A 217 5.98 -6.09 5.68
N MET A 218 6.27 -4.84 5.26
CA MET A 218 5.22 -3.95 4.74
C MET A 218 4.64 -4.52 3.44
N LEU A 219 5.40 -5.30 2.68
CA LEU A 219 4.94 -5.99 1.49
C LEU A 219 5.04 -7.51 1.69
N GLY A 220 4.02 -8.24 1.23
CA GLY A 220 3.95 -9.70 1.37
C GLY A 220 3.65 -10.16 2.81
N ASN A 221 3.92 -11.44 3.08
CA ASN A 221 3.59 -12.15 4.31
C ASN A 221 2.08 -12.20 4.59
N VAL A 222 1.45 -11.12 5.03
CA VAL A 222 -0.01 -11.06 5.24
C VAL A 222 -0.60 -9.76 4.72
N TRP A 223 -1.83 -9.84 4.21
CA TRP A 223 -2.65 -8.66 4.01
C TRP A 223 -2.91 -7.97 5.33
N GLU A 224 -2.85 -6.63 5.34
CA GLU A 224 -3.01 -5.84 6.57
C GLU A 224 -4.26 -4.98 6.56
N TRP A 225 -5.10 -5.13 7.59
CA TRP A 225 -6.29 -4.30 7.78
C TRP A 225 -5.94 -2.82 8.00
N THR A 226 -6.70 -1.95 7.33
CA THR A 226 -6.70 -0.50 7.58
C THR A 226 -8.09 -0.03 8.00
N SER A 227 -8.17 1.18 8.59
CA SER A 227 -9.44 1.79 8.98
C SER A 227 -10.23 2.38 7.80
N THR A 228 -9.67 2.40 6.59
CA THR A 228 -10.27 3.06 5.43
C THR A 228 -11.31 2.16 4.76
N TYR A 229 -12.46 2.71 4.37
CA TYR A 229 -13.41 2.01 3.50
C TYR A 229 -12.91 2.02 2.06
N LEU A 230 -13.11 0.91 1.32
CA LEU A 230 -12.61 0.78 -0.06
C LEU A 230 -13.13 1.88 -0.99
N ALA A 231 -14.40 2.24 -0.82
CA ALA A 231 -15.09 3.35 -1.47
C ALA A 231 -16.15 3.94 -0.52
N LYS A 232 -16.61 5.18 -0.75
CA LYS A 232 -17.56 5.88 0.14
C LYS A 232 -18.85 5.08 0.44
N SER A 233 -19.32 4.27 -0.49
CA SER A 233 -20.53 3.43 -0.36
C SER A 233 -20.23 1.96 -0.04
N SER A 234 -18.96 1.58 0.05
CA SER A 234 -18.58 0.18 0.25
C SER A 234 -18.76 -0.24 1.71
N ARG A 235 -19.19 -1.49 1.90
CA ARG A 235 -19.16 -2.17 3.20
C ARG A 235 -17.83 -2.87 3.48
N GLN A 236 -16.86 -2.73 2.57
CA GLN A 236 -15.56 -3.34 2.66
C GLN A 236 -14.51 -2.37 3.20
N ARG A 237 -13.62 -2.88 4.03
CA ARG A 237 -12.42 -2.17 4.49
C ARG A 237 -11.24 -2.51 3.60
N VAL A 238 -10.30 -1.58 3.50
CA VAL A 238 -9.10 -1.75 2.70
C VAL A 238 -8.10 -2.64 3.44
N LEU A 239 -7.60 -3.63 2.71
CA LEU A 239 -6.39 -4.40 3.01
C LEU A 239 -5.24 -3.89 2.14
N ARG A 240 -4.03 -3.88 2.69
CA ARG A 240 -2.81 -3.43 2.00
C ARG A 240 -1.69 -4.47 2.06
N GLY A 241 -0.75 -4.37 1.14
CA GLY A 241 0.56 -5.03 1.21
C GLY A 241 0.69 -6.36 0.47
N GLY A 242 -0.41 -7.03 0.12
CA GLY A 242 -0.31 -8.40 -0.40
C GLY A 242 0.02 -9.41 0.69
N SER A 243 0.14 -10.68 0.31
CA SER A 243 0.43 -11.79 1.22
C SER A 243 1.41 -12.79 0.62
N TYR A 244 1.75 -13.83 1.39
CA TYR A 244 2.53 -14.97 0.89
C TYR A 244 1.86 -15.73 -0.27
N LEU A 245 0.59 -15.45 -0.56
CA LEU A 245 -0.16 -16.04 -1.68
C LEU A 245 -0.11 -15.19 -2.95
N ASP A 246 0.30 -13.93 -2.85
CA ASP A 246 0.41 -13.01 -3.98
C ASP A 246 1.83 -13.09 -4.57
N SER A 247 2.06 -12.63 -5.80
CA SER A 247 3.39 -12.68 -6.42
C SER A 247 4.01 -11.30 -6.61
N ALA A 248 5.35 -11.23 -6.58
CA ALA A 248 6.08 -9.97 -6.68
C ALA A 248 5.71 -9.20 -7.95
N SER A 249 5.68 -9.87 -9.10
CA SER A 249 5.37 -9.24 -10.39
C SER A 249 3.92 -9.44 -10.87
N GLY A 250 3.09 -10.22 -10.16
CA GLY A 250 1.65 -10.40 -10.42
C GLY A 250 1.30 -11.52 -11.40
N GLU A 251 2.18 -12.50 -11.57
CA GLU A 251 1.92 -13.76 -12.29
C GLU A 251 0.76 -14.52 -11.66
N TRP A 252 0.66 -14.43 -10.34
CA TRP A 252 -0.37 -15.08 -9.54
C TRP A 252 -1.02 -14.06 -8.61
N ASN A 253 -2.35 -14.16 -8.48
CA ASN A 253 -3.16 -13.30 -7.62
C ASN A 253 -2.84 -11.80 -7.83
N HIS A 254 -2.47 -11.06 -6.79
CA HIS A 254 -2.09 -9.65 -6.94
C HIS A 254 -0.59 -9.50 -7.20
N LYS A 255 -0.23 -8.49 -8.01
CA LYS A 255 1.12 -7.93 -7.99
C LYS A 255 1.33 -7.26 -6.64
N VAL A 256 2.35 -7.65 -5.90
CA VAL A 256 2.70 -7.02 -4.63
C VAL A 256 3.47 -5.72 -4.86
N SER A 257 2.98 -4.60 -4.33
CA SER A 257 3.62 -3.30 -4.43
C SER A 257 3.15 -2.38 -3.29
N THR A 258 3.81 -1.23 -3.13
CA THR A 258 3.44 -0.21 -2.14
C THR A 258 2.04 0.35 -2.35
N SER A 259 1.47 0.29 -3.55
CA SER A 259 0.11 0.74 -3.87
C SER A 259 -0.93 -0.38 -3.86
N THR A 260 -0.50 -1.64 -3.77
CA THR A 260 -1.40 -2.81 -3.81
C THR A 260 -2.42 -2.77 -2.67
N ARG A 261 -3.69 -2.88 -3.07
CA ARG A 261 -4.86 -2.85 -2.18
C ARG A 261 -5.95 -3.81 -2.64
N MET A 262 -6.72 -4.32 -1.70
CA MET A 262 -7.99 -4.99 -1.96
C MET A 262 -9.03 -4.60 -0.90
N GLY A 263 -10.30 -4.95 -1.13
CA GLY A 263 -11.36 -4.74 -0.15
C GLY A 263 -11.88 -6.06 0.36
N ASN A 264 -12.18 -6.14 1.66
CA ASN A 264 -12.90 -7.27 2.22
C ASN A 264 -13.92 -6.83 3.28
N THR A 265 -14.95 -7.64 3.54
CA THR A 265 -15.98 -7.31 4.55
C THR A 265 -15.38 -7.32 5.95
N GLU A 266 -15.94 -6.50 6.85
CA GLU A 266 -15.36 -6.29 8.20
C GLU A 266 -15.27 -7.55 9.05
N ASP A 267 -16.09 -8.55 8.75
CA ASP A 267 -16.22 -9.85 9.42
C ASP A 267 -15.44 -10.98 8.75
N SER A 268 -14.84 -10.73 7.58
CA SER A 268 -14.06 -11.73 6.86
C SER A 268 -12.71 -12.00 7.51
N SER A 269 -12.24 -13.24 7.40
CA SER A 269 -10.95 -13.67 7.94
C SER A 269 -10.37 -14.83 7.11
N ALA A 270 -9.03 -14.88 6.99
CA ALA A 270 -8.31 -15.94 6.27
C ALA A 270 -6.90 -16.17 6.86
N ASP A 271 -6.24 -17.26 6.47
CA ASP A 271 -4.88 -17.65 6.88
C ASP A 271 -3.77 -16.71 6.38
N ASN A 272 -4.09 -15.76 5.51
CA ASN A 272 -3.19 -14.74 4.97
C ASN A 272 -3.59 -13.29 5.34
N MET A 273 -4.49 -13.11 6.31
CA MET A 273 -5.01 -11.79 6.73
C MET A 273 -4.66 -11.48 8.18
N GLY A 274 -3.91 -10.40 8.39
CA GLY A 274 -3.48 -9.89 9.69
C GLY A 274 -3.61 -8.36 9.78
N PHE A 275 -2.81 -7.74 10.65
CA PHE A 275 -2.83 -6.28 10.86
C PHE A 275 -1.62 -5.80 11.67
N ARG A 276 -1.36 -4.50 11.61
CA ARG A 276 -0.48 -3.77 12.54
C ARG A 276 -1.21 -2.55 13.08
N CYS A 277 -0.83 -2.03 14.25
CA CYS A 277 -1.46 -0.86 14.83
C CYS A 277 -0.60 0.40 14.65
N VAL A 278 -1.26 1.56 14.82
CA VAL A 278 -0.65 2.88 14.89
C VAL A 278 -1.12 3.66 16.12
N LYS A 279 -0.38 4.69 16.48
CA LYS A 279 -0.72 5.65 17.53
C LYS A 279 -0.40 7.05 17.06
N SER A 280 -1.35 7.98 17.21
CA SER A 280 -1.10 9.38 16.86
C SER A 280 -0.06 10.00 17.80
N ALA A 281 0.84 10.83 17.28
CA ALA A 281 1.72 11.65 18.11
C ALA A 281 0.89 12.72 18.87
N ARG A 282 1.26 13.04 20.11
CA ARG A 282 0.60 14.11 20.86
C ARG A 282 1.00 15.43 20.22
N SER A 283 0.03 16.29 19.96
CA SER A 283 0.29 17.64 19.49
C SER A 283 0.94 18.46 20.62
N ASN A 284 2.24 18.72 20.54
CA ASN A 284 2.92 19.71 21.38
C ASN A 284 2.56 21.13 20.92
N VAL A 285 1.29 21.52 21.11
CA VAL A 285 0.81 22.81 20.66
C VAL A 285 0.13 23.55 21.81
N GLN A 286 0.95 24.17 22.67
CA GLN A 286 0.58 25.43 23.29
C GLN A 286 0.66 26.50 22.20
N GLY A 287 -0.50 27.01 21.75
CA GLY A 287 -0.57 28.29 21.05
C GLY A 287 -0.53 28.32 19.51
N ARG A 288 -0.66 27.20 18.80
CA ARG A 288 -0.99 27.21 17.36
C ARG A 288 -2.29 26.46 17.09
N LYS A 289 -3.34 27.18 16.67
CA LYS A 289 -4.52 26.51 16.14
C LYS A 289 -4.09 25.60 14.98
N PRO A 290 -4.43 24.31 14.98
CA PRO A 290 -4.19 23.47 13.83
C PRO A 290 -4.92 24.07 12.64
N GLN A 291 -4.21 24.33 11.55
CA GLN A 291 -4.80 24.71 10.29
C GLN A 291 -5.49 23.46 9.76
N GLY A 292 -6.78 23.35 10.08
CA GLY A 292 -7.61 22.20 9.69
C GLY A 292 -7.77 22.18 8.18
N TYR A 293 -7.21 21.16 7.54
CA TYR A 293 -7.66 20.74 6.23
C TYR A 293 -8.69 19.63 6.44
N VAL A 294 -9.94 19.99 6.13
CA VAL A 294 -11.05 19.05 5.95
C VAL A 294 -11.04 18.66 4.47
N TYR A 295 -10.97 17.37 4.19
CA TYR A 295 -11.31 16.85 2.86
C TYR A 295 -12.82 16.64 2.81
N ASP A 296 -13.54 17.63 2.30
CA ASP A 296 -14.74 17.41 1.51
C ASP A 296 -15.01 18.67 0.69
N ASN A 297 -15.11 18.51 -0.63
CA ASN A 297 -15.65 19.46 -1.60
C ASN A 297 -14.99 20.85 -1.66
N VAL A 298 -14.39 21.13 -2.82
CA VAL A 298 -13.67 22.35 -3.26
C VAL A 298 -14.51 23.65 -3.25
N LYS A 299 -15.65 23.71 -2.57
CA LYS A 299 -16.50 24.91 -2.48
C LYS A 299 -16.48 25.50 -1.07
N LYS A 300 -15.47 26.34 -0.80
CA LYS A 300 -15.49 27.57 0.04
C LYS A 300 -14.12 27.83 0.69
N LYS A 301 -13.20 28.46 -0.03
CA LYS A 301 -12.13 29.26 0.61
C LYS A 301 -12.64 30.70 0.79
N ARG A 302 -12.54 31.24 2.01
CA ARG A 302 -12.70 32.68 2.30
C ARG A 302 -11.43 33.43 1.89
N LEU A 303 -11.61 34.63 1.35
CA LEU A 303 -10.53 35.59 1.02
C LEU A 303 -9.91 36.19 2.29
N PRO A 304 -8.64 36.64 2.23
CA PRO A 304 -7.93 37.24 3.37
C PRO A 304 -8.49 38.62 3.77
N PRO A 305 -8.25 39.07 5.02
CA PRO A 305 -8.87 40.29 5.56
C PRO A 305 -8.32 41.53 4.86
N GLY A 306 -9.20 42.36 4.30
CA GLY A 306 -8.86 43.64 3.66
C GLY A 306 -9.16 43.72 2.16
N ALA A 307 -9.45 42.60 1.50
CA ALA A 307 -10.11 42.62 0.20
C ALA A 307 -11.58 42.97 0.44
N GLY A 308 -12.06 44.10 -0.11
CA GLY A 308 -13.46 44.51 -0.01
C GLY A 308 -14.38 43.34 -0.36
N ASP A 309 -15.31 43.04 0.54
CA ASP A 309 -16.17 41.86 0.53
C ASP A 309 -17.11 41.87 -0.70
N PRO A 310 -16.91 41.00 -1.71
CA PRO A 310 -17.82 40.93 -2.85
C PRO A 310 -19.07 40.10 -2.54
N LEU A 311 -19.22 39.54 -1.32
CA LEU A 311 -20.31 38.63 -0.96
C LEU A 311 -21.55 39.32 -0.35
N LYS A 312 -21.66 40.65 -0.42
CA LYS A 312 -22.92 41.35 -0.15
C LYS A 312 -23.73 41.52 -1.44
N ASP A 313 -24.21 40.39 -1.96
CA ASP A 313 -25.53 40.21 -2.59
C ASP A 313 -25.51 38.92 -3.43
N GLY A 314 -26.16 37.86 -2.94
CA GLY A 314 -26.63 36.76 -3.78
C GLY A 314 -25.55 35.87 -4.42
N GLY A 315 -24.90 35.04 -3.60
CA GLY A 315 -24.19 33.79 -3.93
C GLY A 315 -23.88 33.47 -5.41
N LYS A 316 -22.61 33.67 -5.78
CA LYS A 316 -21.93 32.91 -6.84
C LYS A 316 -20.50 32.53 -6.43
N GLY A 317 -20.08 31.31 -6.74
CA GLY A 317 -18.76 30.78 -6.34
C GLY A 317 -17.61 31.34 -7.19
N VAL A 318 -16.36 31.23 -6.73
CA VAL A 318 -15.13 31.60 -7.49
C VAL A 318 -15.12 30.98 -8.89
N GLU A 319 -15.71 29.79 -9.03
CA GLU A 319 -15.88 29.07 -10.30
C GLU A 319 -16.78 29.80 -11.31
N GLU A 320 -17.89 30.39 -10.87
CA GLU A 320 -18.78 31.19 -11.74
C GLU A 320 -18.15 32.53 -12.11
N LEU A 321 -17.34 33.12 -11.22
CA LEU A 321 -16.60 34.34 -11.50
C LEU A 321 -15.51 34.11 -12.55
N VAL A 322 -14.77 33.00 -12.44
CA VAL A 322 -13.78 32.58 -13.44
C VAL A 322 -14.45 32.30 -14.78
N GLN A 323 -15.59 31.60 -14.79
CA GLN A 323 -16.36 31.33 -16.01
C GLN A 323 -16.93 32.61 -16.64
N ALA A 324 -17.43 33.55 -15.84
CA ALA A 324 -17.93 34.84 -16.35
C ALA A 324 -16.81 35.70 -16.94
N ILE A 325 -15.65 35.78 -16.28
CA ILE A 325 -14.49 36.52 -16.79
C ILE A 325 -13.93 35.87 -18.06
N ALA A 326 -13.86 34.53 -18.10
CA ALA A 326 -13.44 33.80 -19.30
C ALA A 326 -14.41 34.04 -20.46
N ALA A 327 -15.72 34.07 -20.20
CA ALA A 327 -16.76 34.31 -21.21
C ALA A 327 -16.79 35.75 -21.72
N GLU A 328 -16.52 36.73 -20.85
CA GLU A 328 -16.56 38.16 -21.20
C GLU A 328 -15.24 38.67 -21.79
N LYS A 329 -14.10 38.20 -21.27
CA LYS A 329 -12.77 38.79 -21.53
C LYS A 329 -11.75 37.81 -22.12
N GLY A 330 -12.14 36.58 -22.39
CA GLY A 330 -11.29 35.55 -22.96
C GLY A 330 -10.14 35.12 -22.04
N ALA A 331 -9.26 34.27 -22.56
CA ALA A 331 -8.15 33.67 -21.80
C ALA A 331 -7.15 34.72 -21.28
N GLU A 332 -6.84 35.75 -22.07
CA GLU A 332 -5.91 36.83 -21.69
C GLU A 332 -6.48 37.70 -20.55
N GLY A 333 -7.78 38.02 -20.62
CA GLY A 333 -8.46 38.76 -19.56
C GLY A 333 -8.54 37.99 -18.25
N LEU A 334 -8.67 36.66 -18.34
CA LEU A 334 -8.62 35.79 -17.17
C LEU A 334 -7.19 35.68 -16.60
N GLN A 335 -6.17 35.55 -17.44
CA GLN A 335 -4.76 35.51 -17.00
C GLN A 335 -4.39 36.79 -16.22
N ALA A 336 -4.69 37.96 -16.78
CA ALA A 336 -4.41 39.24 -16.13
C ALA A 336 -5.14 39.40 -14.78
N TRP A 337 -6.36 38.88 -14.67
CA TRP A 337 -7.11 38.86 -13.41
C TRP A 337 -6.45 37.92 -12.39
N MET A 338 -6.01 36.73 -12.82
CA MET A 338 -5.34 35.74 -11.97
C MET A 338 -3.97 36.23 -11.47
N ASP A 339 -3.18 36.89 -12.32
CA ASP A 339 -1.88 37.46 -11.96
C ASP A 339 -2.03 38.60 -10.95
N LYS A 340 -3.01 39.49 -11.17
CA LYS A 340 -3.34 40.59 -10.26
C LYS A 340 -3.73 40.10 -8.85
N HIS A 341 -4.20 38.86 -8.73
CA HIS A 341 -4.63 38.25 -7.47
C HIS A 341 -3.67 37.17 -6.97
N GLY A 342 -2.48 37.05 -7.58
CA GLY A 342 -1.39 36.18 -7.12
C GLY A 342 -1.65 34.68 -7.25
N LEU A 343 -2.48 34.26 -8.21
CA LEU A 343 -2.87 32.85 -8.38
C LEU A 343 -1.86 32.03 -9.23
N GLY A 344 -0.89 32.68 -9.87
CA GLY A 344 0.36 32.08 -10.38
C GLY A 344 0.21 30.90 -11.33
N THR A 345 -0.95 30.72 -11.97
CA THR A 345 -1.23 29.62 -12.89
C THR A 345 -1.45 30.16 -14.29
N GLU A 346 -0.80 29.53 -15.27
CA GLU A 346 -0.92 29.85 -16.68
C GLU A 346 -2.27 29.31 -17.23
N VAL A 347 -3.12 30.20 -17.69
CA VAL A 347 -4.43 29.97 -18.31
C VAL A 347 -4.18 29.55 -19.75
N MET A 348 -4.35 28.27 -20.02
CA MET A 348 -4.26 27.72 -21.37
C MET A 348 -5.67 27.46 -21.89
N THR A 349 -5.88 27.65 -23.18
CA THR A 349 -7.08 27.17 -23.87
C THR A 349 -7.11 25.64 -23.90
N ALA A 350 -8.29 25.06 -24.11
CA ALA A 350 -8.44 23.59 -24.24
C ALA A 350 -7.57 23.03 -25.39
N ALA A 351 -7.45 23.78 -26.49
CA ALA A 351 -6.59 23.41 -27.62
C ALA A 351 -5.09 23.47 -27.28
N GLU A 352 -4.65 24.48 -26.52
CA GLU A 352 -3.26 24.56 -26.05
C GLU A 352 -2.92 23.48 -25.02
N ALA A 353 -3.85 23.18 -24.11
CA ALA A 353 -3.70 22.08 -23.16
C ALA A 353 -3.62 20.73 -23.87
N GLN A 354 -4.43 20.50 -24.91
CA GLN A 354 -4.36 19.29 -25.73
C GLN A 354 -3.05 19.21 -26.51
N ARG A 355 -2.64 20.31 -27.16
CA ARG A 355 -1.37 20.37 -27.91
C ARG A 355 -0.15 20.17 -27.00
N LYS A 356 -0.19 20.67 -25.76
CA LYS A 356 0.88 20.45 -24.75
C LYS A 356 0.93 19.00 -24.29
N ARG A 357 -0.22 18.31 -24.19
CA ARG A 357 -0.29 16.86 -23.91
C ARG A 357 0.23 16.03 -25.07
N GLU A 358 -0.11 16.39 -26.32
CA GLU A 358 0.39 15.73 -27.53
C GLU A 358 1.91 15.92 -27.68
N LEU A 359 2.43 17.14 -27.50
CA LEU A 359 3.87 17.41 -27.52
C LEU A 359 4.63 16.68 -26.40
N ALA A 360 4.02 16.54 -25.21
CA ALA A 360 4.60 15.77 -24.12
C ALA A 360 4.61 14.27 -24.43
N LYS A 361 3.59 13.75 -25.12
CA LYS A 361 3.52 12.38 -25.61
C LYS A 361 4.60 12.12 -26.67
N GLU A 362 4.74 13.01 -27.64
CA GLU A 362 5.78 12.92 -28.68
C GLU A 362 7.20 12.97 -28.09
N LYS A 363 7.45 13.88 -27.13
CA LYS A 363 8.75 13.94 -26.43
C LYS A 363 9.04 12.65 -25.66
N ARG A 364 8.03 12.05 -25.05
CA ARG A 364 8.16 10.79 -24.30
C ARG A 364 8.39 9.60 -25.22
N GLU A 365 7.72 9.55 -26.37
CA GLU A 365 7.95 8.53 -27.40
C GLU A 365 9.36 8.67 -28.00
N ALA A 366 9.81 9.89 -28.30
CA ALA A 366 11.17 10.13 -28.77
C ALA A 366 12.25 9.74 -27.75
N MET A 367 12.02 10.06 -26.46
CA MET A 367 12.91 9.65 -25.36
C MET A 367 12.96 8.13 -25.20
N MET A 368 11.81 7.44 -25.29
CA MET A 368 11.76 5.98 -25.22
C MET A 368 12.44 5.31 -26.40
N GLN A 369 12.29 5.86 -27.62
CA GLN A 369 13.00 5.36 -28.80
C GLN A 369 14.50 5.59 -28.71
N GLN A 370 14.94 6.68 -28.08
CA GLN A 370 16.35 6.91 -27.79
C GLN A 370 16.86 5.90 -26.76
N TYR A 371 16.14 5.70 -25.66
CA TYR A 371 16.50 4.73 -24.63
C TYR A 371 16.61 3.29 -25.16
N VAL A 372 15.65 2.86 -26.00
CA VAL A 372 15.69 1.54 -26.63
C VAL A 372 16.88 1.41 -27.60
N ARG A 373 17.24 2.46 -28.34
CA ARG A 373 18.44 2.46 -29.19
C ARG A 373 19.71 2.34 -28.37
N GLU A 374 19.84 3.14 -27.31
CA GLU A 374 21.01 3.10 -26.41
C GLU A 374 21.12 1.75 -25.69
N ALA A 375 20.00 1.12 -25.32
CA ALA A 375 19.99 -0.21 -24.71
C ALA A 375 20.39 -1.32 -25.69
N ILE A 376 19.90 -1.28 -26.95
CA ILE A 376 20.31 -2.22 -28.00
C ILE A 376 21.79 -2.05 -28.35
N GLU A 377 22.29 -0.81 -28.40
CA GLU A 377 23.71 -0.54 -28.61
C GLU A 377 24.57 -1.06 -27.45
N ALA A 378 24.11 -0.95 -26.21
CA ALA A 378 24.78 -1.49 -25.03
C ALA A 378 24.81 -3.03 -25.01
N GLU A 379 23.68 -3.70 -25.30
CA GLU A 379 23.62 -5.17 -25.40
C GLU A 379 24.49 -5.70 -26.54
N SER A 380 24.54 -4.98 -27.67
CA SER A 380 25.44 -5.35 -28.79
C SER A 380 26.93 -5.21 -28.44
N PHE A 381 27.28 -4.36 -27.48
CA PHE A 381 28.65 -4.18 -27.00
C PHE A 381 29.05 -5.26 -25.99
N GLU A 382 28.10 -5.73 -25.17
CA GLU A 382 28.29 -6.86 -24.26
C GLU A 382 28.48 -8.18 -25.03
N ASP A 383 27.65 -8.45 -26.05
CA ASP A 383 27.79 -9.66 -26.90
C ASP A 383 29.14 -9.70 -27.65
N LEU A 384 29.62 -8.55 -28.15
CA LEU A 384 30.94 -8.44 -28.78
C LEU A 384 32.09 -8.62 -27.79
N SER A 385 31.89 -8.24 -26.53
CA SER A 385 32.89 -8.42 -25.46
C SER A 385 32.98 -9.88 -25.03
N ASP A 386 31.85 -10.59 -25.02
CA ASP A 386 31.74 -12.00 -24.67
C ASP A 386 32.33 -12.91 -25.76
N GLU A 387 32.15 -12.59 -27.05
CA GLU A 387 32.82 -13.30 -28.14
C GLU A 387 34.34 -13.10 -28.11
N ARG A 388 34.82 -11.88 -27.86
CA ARG A 388 36.26 -11.61 -27.71
C ARG A 388 36.88 -12.34 -26.53
N ALA A 389 36.18 -12.38 -25.39
CA ALA A 389 36.62 -13.13 -24.22
C ALA A 389 36.66 -14.64 -24.50
N LYS A 390 35.70 -15.18 -25.26
CA LYS A 390 35.70 -16.59 -25.68
C LYS A 390 36.84 -16.92 -26.64
N GLU A 391 37.19 -16.03 -27.57
CA GLU A 391 38.34 -16.22 -28.47
C GLU A 391 39.71 -16.15 -27.75
N GLU A 392 39.84 -15.32 -26.70
CA GLU A 392 41.07 -15.24 -25.91
C GLU A 392 41.29 -16.49 -25.05
N VAL A 393 40.22 -17.03 -24.43
CA VAL A 393 40.29 -18.29 -23.67
C VAL A 393 40.67 -19.48 -24.56
N GLN A 394 40.17 -19.52 -25.79
CA GLN A 394 40.51 -20.60 -26.74
C GLN A 394 41.96 -20.56 -27.26
N LYS A 395 42.63 -19.41 -27.18
CA LYS A 395 44.05 -19.27 -27.55
C LYS A 395 45.02 -19.63 -26.42
N GLU A 396 44.56 -19.70 -25.17
CA GLU A 396 45.37 -20.16 -24.04
C GLU A 396 45.31 -21.69 -23.82
N GLU A 397 44.36 -22.38 -24.44
CA GLU A 397 44.19 -23.85 -24.35
C GLU A 397 44.82 -24.65 -25.54
N LEU A 398 45.61 -24.00 -26.40
CA LEU A 398 46.37 -24.59 -27.52
C LEU A 398 47.85 -24.26 -27.40
#